data_AF-A0A662C8A2-F1
#
_entry.id   AF-A0A662C8A2-F1
#
_cell.length_a   1.000
_cell.length_b   1.000
_cell.length_c   1.000
_cell.angle_alpha   90.00
_cell.angle_beta   90.00
_cell.angle_gamma   90.00
#
_symmetry.space_group_name_H-M   'P 1'
#
loop_
_entity.id
_entity.type
_entity.pdbx_description
1 polymer ?
#
loop_
_entity_poly.entity_id
_entity_poly.type
_entity_poly.pdbx_seq_one_letter_code
_entity_poly.pdbx_strand_id
1 'polypeptide(L)'
;SFIDPPSLEGLGLDSQDPRANPVTIINPLSEEMSVMRTTLLPGLLATAQVNEKVQVKDMAFFEVGRVFFKGDNGFQERLHGAVLAMGRRGASWDDRGRDYDFFYVKGVVEELARRMKGGALTLESCDEPFLHPGRAARLLLDGEELGYIGEVHPRLARQYRFSSRCYVAEFSLEVLAGDREVVFEPLPRFPGTTRDLSMIAPYSLTHAKILTTMEELAPGLLREIRLIDLYTGPPIEEGKRSLTYSLLYRADDRTLTDEEVEEVHGRLVEELEKRLPITVRR
;
A
#
# COMPACT_ATOMS: atom_id res chain seq x y z
N SER A 1 -9.75 19.71 13.48
CA SER A 1 -8.38 20.17 13.11
C SER A 1 -7.53 20.46 14.32
N PHE A 2 -8.08 21.02 15.39
CA PHE A 2 -7.39 21.14 16.68
C PHE A 2 -7.26 19.76 17.34
N ILE A 3 -6.10 19.48 17.91
CA ILE A 3 -5.82 18.21 18.58
C ILE A 3 -5.11 18.46 19.91
N ASP A 4 -5.12 17.42 20.74
CA ASP A 4 -4.44 17.35 22.02
C ASP A 4 -2.94 17.08 21.79
N PRO A 5 -2.00 17.88 22.34
CA PRO A 5 -0.57 17.68 22.12
C PRO A 5 -0.06 16.27 22.48
N PRO A 6 -0.44 15.65 23.62
CA PRO A 6 -0.12 14.26 23.94
C PRO A 6 -0.51 13.24 22.86
N SER A 7 -1.59 13.48 22.11
CA SER A 7 -2.00 12.58 21.02
C SER A 7 -1.00 12.56 19.86
N LEU A 8 -0.35 13.70 19.60
CA LEU A 8 0.70 13.84 18.59
C LEU A 8 2.05 13.34 19.11
N GLU A 9 2.40 13.66 20.35
CA GLU A 9 3.60 13.14 21.03
C GLU A 9 3.58 11.60 21.13
N GLY A 10 2.40 11.01 21.34
CA GLY A 10 2.20 9.57 21.40
C GLY A 10 2.64 8.83 20.12
N LEU A 11 2.68 9.52 18.97
CA LEU A 11 3.20 8.97 17.71
C LEU A 11 4.72 8.70 17.78
N GLY A 12 5.45 9.37 18.69
CA GLY A 12 6.89 9.15 18.88
C GLY A 12 7.75 9.70 17.76
N LEU A 13 7.28 10.77 17.10
CA LEU A 13 8.01 11.48 16.04
C LEU A 13 9.30 12.10 16.59
N ASP A 14 10.36 12.12 15.78
CA ASP A 14 11.61 12.80 16.13
C ASP A 14 11.39 14.32 16.22
N SER A 15 12.14 14.99 17.09
CA SER A 15 12.08 16.46 17.24
C SER A 15 12.37 17.25 15.96
N GLN A 16 13.14 16.68 15.02
CA GLN A 16 13.45 17.26 13.71
C GLN A 16 12.34 17.00 12.69
N ASP A 17 11.41 16.09 12.96
CA ASP A 17 10.27 15.85 12.08
C ASP A 17 9.34 17.08 12.10
N PRO A 18 9.00 17.68 10.95
CA PRO A 18 8.06 18.80 10.89
C PRO A 18 6.71 18.49 11.56
N ARG A 19 6.28 17.22 11.53
CA ARG A 19 5.04 16.75 12.16
C ARG A 19 5.09 16.83 13.68
N ALA A 20 6.27 16.77 14.30
CA ALA A 20 6.45 16.90 15.75
C ALA A 20 6.36 18.36 16.25
N ASN A 21 6.32 19.33 15.33
CA ASN A 21 6.41 20.76 15.62
C ASN A 21 5.14 21.51 15.20
N PRO A 22 3.97 21.22 15.79
CA PRO A 22 2.70 21.77 15.33
C PRO A 22 2.59 23.28 15.57
N VAL A 23 1.65 23.91 14.86
CA VAL A 23 1.29 25.31 15.08
C VAL A 23 0.42 25.42 16.35
N THR A 24 0.83 26.25 17.31
CA THR A 24 0.10 26.47 18.57
C THR A 24 -0.96 27.56 18.41
N ILE A 25 -2.12 27.37 19.01
CA ILE A 25 -3.21 28.35 19.04
C ILE A 25 -3.00 29.28 20.22
N ILE A 26 -3.10 30.59 19.99
CA ILE A 26 -2.89 31.61 21.04
C ILE A 26 -4.02 31.57 22.09
N ASN A 27 -5.27 31.43 21.65
CA ASN A 27 -6.45 31.43 22.51
C ASN A 27 -7.30 30.16 22.29
N PRO A 28 -6.84 28.99 22.73
CA PRO A 28 -7.57 27.75 22.53
C PRO A 28 -8.81 27.68 23.43
N LEU A 29 -9.83 26.94 22.99
CA LEU A 29 -11.05 26.70 23.79
C LEU A 29 -10.78 25.78 25.00
N SER A 30 -9.77 24.90 24.90
CA SER A 30 -9.27 24.03 25.97
C SER A 30 -7.81 23.65 25.70
N GLU A 31 -7.10 23.17 26.72
CA GLU A 31 -5.71 22.66 26.56
C GLU A 31 -5.63 21.48 25.58
N GLU A 32 -6.65 20.61 25.58
CA GLU A 32 -6.80 19.48 24.66
C GLU A 32 -7.04 19.89 23.19
N MET A 33 -7.23 21.18 22.92
CA MET A 33 -7.40 21.76 21.58
C MET A 33 -6.40 22.89 21.33
N SER A 34 -5.19 22.77 21.85
CA SER A 34 -4.18 23.83 21.85
C SER A 34 -3.27 23.86 20.62
N VAL A 35 -3.26 22.81 19.79
CA VAL A 35 -2.40 22.75 18.60
C VAL A 35 -3.15 22.33 17.34
N MET A 36 -2.65 22.77 16.19
CA MET A 36 -3.12 22.36 14.87
C MET A 36 -2.51 21.02 14.48
N ARG A 37 -3.33 20.12 13.95
CA ARG A 37 -2.85 18.80 13.50
C ARG A 37 -1.87 18.88 12.32
N THR A 38 -0.80 18.11 12.40
CA THR A 38 0.18 17.88 11.33
C THR A 38 -0.07 16.58 10.57
N THR A 39 -1.03 15.77 11.03
CA THR A 39 -1.47 14.49 10.48
C THR A 39 -2.94 14.24 10.84
N LEU A 40 -3.66 13.46 10.02
CA LEU A 40 -5.04 13.05 10.30
C LEU A 40 -5.13 11.87 11.29
N LEU A 41 -4.01 11.19 11.52
CA LEU A 41 -3.95 9.93 12.26
C LEU A 41 -4.49 10.01 13.71
N PRO A 42 -4.15 11.01 14.56
CA PRO A 42 -4.67 11.06 15.93
C PRO A 42 -6.21 11.08 16.00
N GLY A 43 -6.85 11.80 15.06
CA GLY A 43 -8.31 11.85 14.95
C GLY A 43 -8.90 10.49 14.59
N LEU A 44 -8.36 9.84 13.55
CA LEU A 44 -8.80 8.50 13.13
C LEU A 44 -8.63 7.45 14.24
N LEU A 45 -7.50 7.46 14.95
CA LEU A 45 -7.24 6.53 16.05
C LEU A 45 -8.20 6.75 17.23
N ALA A 46 -8.48 8.02 17.57
CA ALA A 46 -9.46 8.34 18.61
C ALA A 46 -10.88 7.89 18.21
N THR A 47 -11.29 8.11 16.96
CA THR A 47 -12.58 7.63 16.43
C THR A 47 -12.67 6.10 16.47
N ALA A 48 -11.61 5.39 16.08
CA ALA A 48 -11.55 3.93 16.19
C ALA A 48 -11.68 3.46 17.65
N GLN A 49 -11.03 4.14 18.59
CA GLN A 49 -11.13 3.81 20.01
C GLN A 49 -12.56 4.01 20.54
N VAL A 50 -13.25 5.07 20.14
CA VAL A 50 -14.65 5.30 20.56
C VAL A 50 -15.55 4.16 20.07
N ASN A 51 -15.35 3.69 18.83
CA ASN A 51 -16.11 2.56 18.29
C ASN A 51 -15.81 1.24 19.01
N GLU A 52 -14.54 0.95 19.30
CA GLU A 52 -14.13 -0.21 20.09
C GLU A 52 -14.78 -0.23 21.48
N LYS A 53 -14.86 0.93 22.15
CA LYS A 53 -15.52 1.06 23.47
C LYS A 53 -16.99 0.64 23.44
N VAL A 54 -17.69 0.87 22.32
CA VAL A 54 -19.10 0.48 22.13
C VAL A 54 -19.26 -0.86 21.40
N GLN A 55 -18.19 -1.67 21.34
CA GLN A 55 -18.16 -3.01 20.73
C GLN A 55 -18.38 -3.05 19.21
N VAL A 56 -18.22 -1.92 18.52
CA VAL A 56 -18.08 -1.91 17.06
C VAL A 56 -16.61 -2.18 16.76
N LYS A 57 -16.28 -3.39 16.31
CA LYS A 57 -14.88 -3.86 16.10
C LYS A 57 -14.48 -3.94 14.63
N ASP A 58 -15.46 -4.10 13.77
CA ASP A 58 -15.31 -4.19 12.33
C ASP A 58 -15.55 -2.81 11.73
N MET A 59 -14.48 -2.13 11.31
CA MET A 59 -14.57 -0.75 10.86
C MET A 59 -13.56 -0.43 9.76
N ALA A 60 -14.01 0.40 8.83
CA ALA A 60 -13.17 1.06 7.84
C ALA A 60 -13.61 2.51 7.73
N PHE A 61 -12.71 3.44 8.02
CA PHE A 61 -12.95 4.87 7.97
C PHE A 61 -12.00 5.54 6.99
N PHE A 62 -12.41 6.70 6.50
CA PHE A 62 -11.52 7.62 5.84
C PHE A 62 -11.78 9.04 6.33
N GLU A 63 -10.77 9.88 6.24
CA GLU A 63 -10.90 11.32 6.42
C GLU A 63 -10.20 12.04 5.28
N VAL A 64 -10.83 13.11 4.78
CA VAL A 64 -10.18 14.11 3.92
C VAL A 64 -10.16 15.42 4.67
N GLY A 65 -8.98 16.01 4.84
CA GLY A 65 -8.86 17.21 5.63
C GLY A 65 -7.49 17.88 5.52
N ARG A 66 -7.44 19.13 5.98
CA ARG A 66 -6.19 19.89 6.01
C ARG A 66 -5.33 19.51 7.20
N VAL A 67 -4.03 19.47 6.97
CA VAL A 67 -2.98 19.44 7.99
C VAL A 67 -2.15 20.72 7.88
N PHE A 68 -1.50 21.11 8.98
CA PHE A 68 -0.90 22.43 9.12
C PHE A 68 0.54 22.30 9.59
N PHE A 69 1.47 22.82 8.80
CA PHE A 69 2.90 22.87 9.11
C PHE A 69 3.34 24.30 9.34
N LYS A 70 4.40 24.50 10.14
CA LYS A 70 5.07 25.81 10.21
C LYS A 70 5.71 26.11 8.85
N GLY A 71 5.62 27.35 8.39
CA GLY A 71 6.26 27.81 7.17
C GLY A 71 6.90 29.18 7.36
N ASP A 72 7.75 29.59 6.40
CA ASP A 72 8.56 30.82 6.50
C ASP A 72 7.74 32.09 6.80
N ASN A 73 6.51 32.16 6.27
CA ASN A 73 5.58 33.30 6.45
C ASN A 73 4.31 32.94 7.25
N GLY A 74 4.40 31.98 8.18
CA GLY A 74 3.29 31.58 9.05
C GLY A 74 3.09 30.08 9.07
N PHE A 75 2.03 29.61 8.41
CA PHE A 75 1.75 28.18 8.30
C PHE A 75 1.45 27.78 6.85
N GLN A 76 1.80 26.54 6.52
CA GLN A 76 1.46 25.88 5.27
C GLN A 76 0.31 24.92 5.53
N GLU A 77 -0.77 25.05 4.77
CA GLU A 77 -1.85 24.08 4.75
C GLU A 77 -1.58 23.06 3.65
N ARG A 78 -1.78 21.77 3.96
CA ARG A 78 -1.75 20.70 2.96
C ARG A 78 -3.02 19.88 3.04
N LEU A 79 -3.60 19.55 1.90
CA LEU A 79 -4.78 18.69 1.86
C LEU A 79 -4.37 17.21 1.86
N HIS A 80 -4.75 16.48 2.90
CA HIS A 80 -4.46 15.05 3.05
C HIS A 80 -5.73 14.20 2.99
N GLY A 81 -5.55 12.95 2.56
CA GLY A 81 -6.49 11.86 2.72
C GLY A 81 -5.89 10.80 3.65
N ALA A 82 -6.70 10.21 4.50
CA ALA A 82 -6.28 9.11 5.36
C ALA A 82 -7.34 8.02 5.44
N VAL A 83 -6.90 6.78 5.61
CA VAL A 83 -7.73 5.58 5.70
C VAL A 83 -7.31 4.79 6.94
N LEU A 84 -8.28 4.22 7.65
CA LEU A 84 -8.07 3.28 8.75
C LEU A 84 -8.97 2.07 8.55
N ALA A 85 -8.43 0.85 8.70
CA ALA A 85 -9.20 -0.39 8.67
C ALA A 85 -8.81 -1.32 9.82
N MET A 86 -9.80 -1.93 10.47
CA MET A 86 -9.63 -2.81 11.61
C MET A 86 -10.78 -3.82 11.73
N GLY A 87 -10.49 -5.01 12.24
CA GLY A 87 -11.47 -6.10 12.39
C GLY A 87 -11.68 -6.85 11.07
N ARG A 88 -12.92 -7.27 10.81
CA ARG A 88 -13.29 -8.16 9.70
C ARG A 88 -14.23 -7.50 8.71
N ARG A 89 -14.00 -7.73 7.42
CA ARG A 89 -14.89 -7.33 6.33
C ARG A 89 -15.89 -8.44 6.02
N GLY A 90 -17.17 -8.06 5.89
CA GLY A 90 -18.17 -8.81 5.14
C GLY A 90 -18.42 -10.23 5.65
N ALA A 91 -18.96 -10.38 6.85
CA ALA A 91 -19.55 -11.65 7.25
C ALA A 91 -20.97 -11.75 6.66
N SER A 92 -21.20 -12.65 5.72
CA SER A 92 -22.53 -13.03 5.23
C SER A 92 -22.79 -14.51 5.48
N TRP A 93 -23.93 -15.03 5.03
CA TRP A 93 -24.27 -16.44 5.17
C TRP A 93 -23.37 -17.38 4.34
N ASP A 94 -22.74 -16.86 3.27
CA ASP A 94 -21.85 -17.60 2.35
C ASP A 94 -20.41 -17.06 2.32
N ASP A 95 -20.17 -15.82 2.76
CA ASP A 95 -18.85 -15.26 2.97
C ASP A 95 -18.49 -15.37 4.44
N ARG A 96 -17.47 -16.19 4.74
CA ARG A 96 -16.89 -16.24 6.09
C ARG A 96 -16.35 -14.87 6.51
N GLY A 97 -16.18 -13.93 5.59
CA GLY A 97 -15.52 -12.65 5.79
C GLY A 97 -14.01 -12.84 5.91
N ARG A 98 -13.28 -11.75 5.74
CA ARG A 98 -11.82 -11.73 5.86
C ARG A 98 -11.39 -10.58 6.75
N ASP A 99 -10.35 -10.78 7.52
CA ASP A 99 -9.78 -9.71 8.32
C ASP A 99 -9.24 -8.62 7.39
N TYR A 100 -9.41 -7.37 7.78
CA TYR A 100 -8.67 -6.29 7.13
C TYR A 100 -7.18 -6.52 7.33
N ASP A 101 -6.40 -6.25 6.29
CA ASP A 101 -4.95 -6.40 6.29
C ASP A 101 -4.25 -5.22 5.61
N PHE A 102 -2.92 -5.28 5.58
CA PHE A 102 -2.10 -4.30 4.89
C PHE A 102 -2.47 -4.16 3.40
N PHE A 103 -2.76 -5.29 2.74
CA PHE A 103 -3.07 -5.32 1.32
C PHE A 103 -4.43 -4.71 0.99
N TYR A 104 -5.40 -4.77 1.91
CA TYR A 104 -6.66 -4.06 1.77
C TYR A 104 -6.46 -2.55 1.68
N VAL A 105 -5.75 -1.97 2.66
CA VAL A 105 -5.48 -0.51 2.67
C VAL A 105 -4.60 -0.12 1.48
N LYS A 106 -3.63 -0.98 1.10
CA LYS A 106 -2.81 -0.79 -0.09
C LYS A 106 -3.67 -0.71 -1.35
N GLY A 107 -4.62 -1.64 -1.52
CA GLY A 107 -5.53 -1.65 -2.66
C GLY A 107 -6.42 -0.41 -2.74
N VAL A 108 -6.85 0.14 -1.59
CA VAL A 108 -7.59 1.41 -1.56
C VAL A 108 -6.74 2.57 -2.09
N VAL A 109 -5.49 2.68 -1.64
CA VAL A 109 -4.58 3.75 -2.08
C VAL A 109 -4.16 3.58 -3.54
N GLU A 110 -3.86 2.34 -3.97
CA GLU A 110 -3.57 2.00 -5.37
C GLU A 110 -4.71 2.41 -6.30
N GLU A 111 -5.95 2.08 -5.93
CA GLU A 111 -7.12 2.42 -6.73
C GLU A 111 -7.37 3.92 -6.79
N LEU A 112 -7.16 4.64 -5.69
CA LEU A 112 -7.25 6.11 -5.66
C LEU A 112 -6.20 6.75 -6.55
N ALA A 113 -4.92 6.35 -6.43
CA ALA A 113 -3.84 6.88 -7.25
C ALA A 113 -4.09 6.63 -8.75
N ARG A 114 -4.50 5.40 -9.09
CA ARG A 114 -4.84 5.00 -10.46
C ARG A 114 -6.01 5.81 -11.04
N ARG A 115 -7.03 6.12 -10.23
CA ARG A 115 -8.20 6.89 -10.69
C ARG A 115 -7.93 8.37 -10.83
N MET A 116 -7.22 8.97 -9.87
CA MET A 116 -7.05 10.42 -9.76
C MET A 116 -5.98 10.97 -10.70
N LYS A 117 -4.74 10.47 -10.60
CA LYS A 117 -3.61 10.95 -11.41
C LYS A 117 -3.26 9.99 -12.54
N GLY A 118 -3.43 8.69 -12.30
CA GLY A 118 -2.70 7.68 -13.08
C GLY A 118 -1.19 7.74 -12.72
N GLY A 119 -0.46 6.66 -12.97
CA GLY A 119 0.97 6.57 -12.61
C GLY A 119 1.31 5.32 -11.83
N ALA A 120 2.61 5.11 -11.61
CA ALA A 120 3.13 3.96 -10.92
C ALA A 120 3.28 4.26 -9.42
N LEU A 121 2.42 3.64 -8.60
CA LEU A 121 2.56 3.66 -7.15
C LEU A 121 3.57 2.59 -6.72
N THR A 122 4.68 3.02 -6.12
CA THR A 122 5.69 2.14 -5.54
C THR A 122 5.67 2.24 -4.02
N LEU A 123 6.07 1.15 -3.36
CA LEU A 123 6.13 1.04 -1.91
C LEU A 123 7.56 0.72 -1.49
N GLU A 124 8.09 1.50 -0.56
CA GLU A 124 9.41 1.30 0.04
C GLU A 124 9.29 1.08 1.54
N SER A 125 9.98 0.07 2.09
CA SER A 125 10.00 -0.15 3.54
C SER A 125 10.46 1.09 4.29
N CYS A 126 9.83 1.39 5.42
CA CYS A 126 10.14 2.57 6.22
C CYS A 126 9.97 2.31 7.73
N ASP A 127 10.58 3.17 8.54
CA ASP A 127 10.58 3.07 10.00
C ASP A 127 9.80 4.21 10.65
N GLU A 128 8.55 4.43 10.22
CA GLU A 128 7.67 5.39 10.91
C GLU A 128 7.41 4.93 12.36
N PRO A 129 7.67 5.77 13.38
CA PRO A 129 7.71 5.34 14.79
C PRO A 129 6.35 4.93 15.36
N PHE A 130 5.28 5.32 14.67
CA PHE A 130 3.90 4.97 14.99
C PHE A 130 3.36 3.78 14.19
N LEU A 131 4.16 3.21 13.27
CA LEU A 131 3.84 2.01 12.51
C LEU A 131 4.71 0.82 12.96
N HIS A 132 4.26 -0.38 12.64
CA HIS A 132 5.00 -1.61 12.90
C HIS A 132 6.19 -1.72 11.92
N PRO A 133 7.44 -1.92 12.38
CA PRO A 133 8.66 -1.84 11.53
C PRO A 133 8.68 -2.86 10.39
N GLY A 134 8.16 -4.07 10.63
CA GLY A 134 8.04 -5.09 9.57
C GLY A 134 6.80 -4.96 8.67
N ARG A 135 5.93 -3.96 8.88
CA ARG A 135 4.64 -3.79 8.19
C ARG A 135 4.34 -2.31 7.97
N ALA A 136 5.34 -1.58 7.50
CA ALA A 136 5.27 -0.15 7.19
C ALA A 136 5.97 0.12 5.87
N ALA A 137 5.38 1.00 5.07
CA ALA A 137 5.96 1.44 3.82
C ALA A 137 5.65 2.92 3.54
N ARG A 138 6.61 3.61 2.92
CA ARG A 138 6.38 4.87 2.22
C ARG A 138 5.72 4.58 0.88
N LEU A 139 4.81 5.47 0.50
CA LEU A 139 4.12 5.48 -0.76
C LEU A 139 4.80 6.50 -1.66
N LEU A 140 5.24 6.10 -2.84
CA LEU A 140 5.76 7.02 -3.85
C LEU A 140 4.94 6.90 -5.13
N LEU A 141 4.49 8.02 -5.67
CA LEU A 141 3.79 8.07 -6.95
C LEU A 141 4.72 8.72 -7.98
N ASP A 142 5.14 7.94 -8.98
CA ASP A 142 6.13 8.37 -9.97
C ASP A 142 7.43 8.92 -9.36
N GLY A 143 7.83 8.37 -8.20
CA GLY A 143 9.01 8.77 -7.43
C GLY A 143 8.80 9.96 -6.49
N GLU A 144 7.65 10.64 -6.53
CA GLU A 144 7.29 11.69 -5.58
C GLU A 144 6.67 11.07 -4.31
N GLU A 145 7.08 11.54 -3.13
CA GLU A 145 6.55 11.02 -1.86
C GLU A 145 5.06 11.38 -1.71
N LEU A 146 4.22 10.34 -1.73
CA LEU A 146 2.77 10.47 -1.59
C LEU A 146 2.34 10.41 -0.11
N GLY A 147 3.02 9.59 0.71
CA GLY A 147 2.69 9.42 2.12
C GLY A 147 3.15 8.08 2.67
N TYR A 148 2.38 7.49 3.58
CA TYR A 148 2.72 6.20 4.20
C TYR A 148 1.52 5.25 4.33
N ILE A 149 1.83 3.98 4.52
CA ILE A 149 0.89 2.90 4.83
C ILE A 149 1.52 1.93 5.83
N GLY A 150 0.74 1.41 6.77
CA GLY A 150 1.22 0.34 7.63
C GLY A 150 0.24 -0.13 8.69
N GLU A 151 0.65 -1.16 9.43
CA GLU A 151 -0.02 -1.53 10.69
C GLU A 151 0.40 -0.56 11.79
N VAL A 152 -0.54 -0.08 12.59
CA VAL A 152 -0.28 0.75 13.78
C VAL A 152 0.64 -0.02 14.73
N HIS A 153 1.66 0.66 15.25
CA HIS A 153 2.66 0.05 16.13
C HIS A 153 1.99 -0.58 17.38
N PRO A 154 2.43 -1.77 17.85
CA PRO A 154 1.81 -2.45 19.00
C PRO A 154 1.75 -1.64 20.30
N ARG A 155 2.68 -0.68 20.48
CA ARG A 155 2.64 0.31 21.58
C ARG A 155 1.38 1.18 21.51
N LEU A 156 1.12 1.78 20.34
CA LEU A 156 -0.05 2.63 20.11
C LEU A 156 -1.33 1.82 20.15
N ALA A 157 -1.37 0.64 19.53
CA ALA A 157 -2.53 -0.25 19.58
C ALA A 157 -2.95 -0.57 21.03
N ARG A 158 -1.98 -0.82 21.93
CA ARG A 158 -2.23 -1.02 23.37
C ARG A 158 -2.73 0.23 24.07
N GLN A 159 -2.15 1.40 23.77
CA GLN A 159 -2.59 2.69 24.32
C GLN A 159 -4.05 2.98 23.95
N TYR A 160 -4.42 2.75 22.69
CA TYR A 160 -5.78 2.93 22.20
C TYR A 160 -6.74 1.78 22.56
N ARG A 161 -6.22 0.66 23.10
CA ARG A 161 -6.94 -0.56 23.49
C ARG A 161 -7.65 -1.25 22.31
N PHE A 162 -7.00 -1.28 21.16
CA PHE A 162 -7.52 -2.01 20.01
C PHE A 162 -7.46 -3.52 20.24
N SER A 163 -8.57 -4.20 19.94
CA SER A 163 -8.69 -5.65 20.10
C SER A 163 -8.18 -6.44 18.89
N SER A 164 -8.05 -5.74 17.75
CA SER A 164 -7.62 -6.29 16.47
C SER A 164 -6.44 -5.49 15.91
N ARG A 165 -5.80 -6.01 14.85
CA ARG A 165 -4.79 -5.24 14.11
C ARG A 165 -5.46 -4.05 13.42
N CYS A 166 -4.83 -2.89 13.51
CA CYS A 166 -5.29 -1.65 12.90
C CYS A 166 -4.31 -1.25 11.80
N TYR A 167 -4.80 -1.09 10.57
CA TYR A 167 -4.01 -0.68 9.42
C TYR A 167 -4.42 0.72 8.99
N VAL A 168 -3.44 1.55 8.68
CA VAL A 168 -3.65 2.95 8.32
C VAL A 168 -2.85 3.33 7.09
N ALA A 169 -3.35 4.30 6.35
CA ALA A 169 -2.58 5.05 5.36
C ALA A 169 -2.93 6.53 5.46
N GLU A 170 -1.95 7.39 5.25
CA GLU A 170 -2.16 8.84 5.07
C GLU A 170 -1.34 9.29 3.88
N PHE A 171 -1.94 10.11 3.02
CA PHE A 171 -1.37 10.53 1.76
C PHE A 171 -1.78 11.97 1.40
N SER A 172 -0.89 12.66 0.70
CA SER A 172 -1.14 13.99 0.16
C SER A 172 -2.11 13.91 -1.02
N LEU A 173 -3.24 14.62 -0.92
CA LEU A 173 -4.16 14.79 -2.04
C LEU A 173 -3.63 15.78 -3.07
N GLU A 174 -2.65 16.61 -2.72
CA GLU A 174 -2.00 17.52 -3.66
C GLU A 174 -1.09 16.75 -4.63
N VAL A 175 -0.40 15.72 -4.14
CA VAL A 175 0.40 14.82 -4.99
C VAL A 175 -0.49 13.99 -5.92
N LEU A 176 -1.70 13.62 -5.48
CA LEU A 176 -2.72 12.96 -6.29
C LEU A 176 -3.50 13.93 -7.21
N ALA A 177 -3.40 15.23 -6.97
CA ALA A 177 -4.05 16.22 -7.82
C ALA A 177 -3.24 16.39 -9.10
N GLY A 178 -3.92 16.46 -10.23
CA GLY A 178 -3.30 16.66 -11.53
C GLY A 178 -4.21 16.21 -12.66
N ASP A 179 -3.84 16.61 -13.87
CA ASP A 179 -4.52 16.13 -15.07
C ASP A 179 -4.08 14.70 -15.37
N ARG A 180 -5.06 13.85 -15.60
CA ARG A 180 -4.85 12.51 -16.11
C ARG A 180 -5.10 12.50 -17.60
N GLU A 181 -4.08 12.15 -18.38
CA GLU A 181 -4.27 11.87 -19.80
C GLU A 181 -5.04 10.55 -19.94
N VAL A 182 -6.26 10.62 -20.46
CA VAL A 182 -7.06 9.43 -20.77
C VAL A 182 -6.82 9.08 -22.23
N VAL A 183 -5.88 8.17 -22.46
CA VAL A 183 -5.61 7.61 -23.78
C VAL A 183 -6.58 6.47 -24.05
N PHE A 184 -7.26 6.51 -25.20
CA PHE A 184 -8.10 5.40 -25.64
C PHE A 184 -7.22 4.21 -26.03
N GLU A 185 -7.46 3.08 -25.38
CA GLU A 185 -6.91 1.79 -25.79
C GLU A 185 -8.02 0.95 -26.45
N PRO A 186 -7.82 0.47 -27.70
CA PRO A 186 -8.81 -0.36 -28.36
C PRO A 186 -8.99 -1.68 -27.61
N LEU A 187 -10.22 -2.19 -27.62
CA LEU A 187 -10.51 -3.50 -27.03
C LEU A 187 -9.66 -4.58 -27.71
N PRO A 188 -9.16 -5.57 -26.94
CA PRO A 188 -8.42 -6.70 -27.50
C PRO A 188 -9.24 -7.42 -28.57
N ARG A 189 -8.67 -7.59 -29.77
CA ARG A 189 -9.32 -8.29 -30.89
C ARG A 189 -8.94 -9.76 -31.00
N PHE A 190 -7.85 -10.16 -30.34
CA PHE A 190 -7.29 -11.51 -30.38
C PHE A 190 -7.31 -12.12 -28.97
N PRO A 191 -7.47 -13.46 -28.85
CA PRO A 191 -7.42 -14.13 -27.57
C PRO A 191 -6.01 -14.03 -26.96
N GLY A 192 -5.93 -14.08 -25.63
CA GLY A 192 -4.67 -14.23 -24.92
C GLY A 192 -4.50 -15.67 -24.43
N THR A 193 -3.25 -16.08 -24.28
CA THR A 193 -2.85 -17.39 -23.76
C THR A 193 -2.14 -17.21 -22.43
N THR A 194 -2.54 -17.97 -21.43
CA THR A 194 -1.94 -17.92 -20.09
C THR A 194 -0.92 -19.03 -19.91
N ARG A 195 0.20 -18.72 -19.24
CA ARG A 195 1.14 -19.70 -18.69
C ARG A 195 1.43 -19.35 -17.24
N ASP A 196 1.43 -20.37 -16.38
CA ASP A 196 1.78 -20.19 -14.98
C ASP A 196 3.27 -20.47 -14.77
N LEU A 197 3.91 -19.66 -13.93
CA LEU A 197 5.33 -19.76 -13.58
C LEU A 197 5.47 -19.86 -12.06
N SER A 198 5.87 -21.04 -11.58
CA SER A 198 6.19 -21.27 -10.18
C SER A 198 7.69 -21.14 -9.95
N MET A 199 8.10 -20.41 -8.92
CA MET A 199 9.51 -20.24 -8.58
C MET A 199 9.72 -20.18 -7.07
N ILE A 200 10.90 -20.60 -6.62
CA ILE A 200 11.38 -20.39 -5.25
C ILE A 200 12.29 -19.17 -5.25
N ALA A 201 12.04 -18.23 -4.33
CA ALA A 201 12.83 -17.01 -4.18
C ALA A 201 13.17 -16.76 -2.70
N PRO A 202 14.34 -16.17 -2.38
CA PRO A 202 14.68 -15.75 -1.02
C PRO A 202 13.77 -14.60 -0.57
N TYR A 203 13.54 -14.47 0.74
CA TYR A 203 12.70 -13.40 1.28
C TYR A 203 13.21 -11.99 0.95
N SER A 204 14.53 -11.84 0.82
CA SER A 204 15.21 -10.60 0.46
C SER A 204 14.92 -10.10 -0.96
N LEU A 205 14.54 -10.99 -1.89
CA LEU A 205 14.16 -10.59 -3.24
C LEU A 205 12.72 -10.07 -3.21
N THR A 206 12.48 -8.81 -3.51
CA THR A 206 11.13 -8.22 -3.45
C THR A 206 10.27 -8.64 -4.64
N HIS A 207 8.95 -8.73 -4.44
CA HIS A 207 7.99 -8.96 -5.51
C HIS A 207 8.07 -7.87 -6.60
N ALA A 208 8.24 -6.60 -6.20
CA ALA A 208 8.42 -5.48 -7.14
C ALA A 208 9.62 -5.70 -8.08
N LYS A 209 10.75 -6.19 -7.54
CA LYS A 209 11.93 -6.49 -8.37
C LYS A 209 11.67 -7.62 -9.36
N ILE A 210 10.93 -8.65 -8.95
CA ILE A 210 10.52 -9.76 -9.84
C ILE A 210 9.63 -9.23 -10.97
N LEU A 211 8.60 -8.45 -10.64
CA LEU A 211 7.67 -7.87 -11.62
C LEU A 211 8.41 -7.01 -12.65
N THR A 212 9.21 -6.05 -12.19
CA THR A 212 9.98 -5.16 -13.07
C THR A 212 10.87 -5.97 -14.02
N THR A 213 11.52 -7.03 -13.52
CA THR A 213 12.38 -7.89 -14.35
C THR A 213 11.57 -8.68 -15.37
N MET A 214 10.37 -9.17 -15.03
CA MET A 214 9.49 -9.86 -15.98
C MET A 214 9.02 -8.92 -17.11
N GLU A 215 8.63 -7.70 -16.76
CA GLU A 215 8.16 -6.68 -17.71
C GLU A 215 9.27 -6.28 -18.70
N GLU A 216 10.51 -6.14 -18.23
CA GLU A 216 11.68 -5.84 -19.07
C GLU A 216 12.01 -6.96 -20.08
N LEU A 217 11.71 -8.21 -19.75
CA LEU A 217 12.16 -9.39 -20.51
C LEU A 217 11.23 -9.81 -21.64
N ALA A 218 9.94 -9.49 -21.56
CA ALA A 218 8.96 -9.85 -22.59
C ALA A 218 8.14 -8.64 -23.09
N PRO A 219 8.80 -7.56 -23.55
CA PRO A 219 8.10 -6.36 -23.99
C PRO A 219 7.20 -6.68 -25.19
N GLY A 220 5.94 -6.24 -25.11
CA GLY A 220 4.99 -6.26 -26.23
C GLY A 220 4.13 -7.52 -26.37
N LEU A 221 4.49 -8.65 -25.76
CA LEU A 221 3.63 -9.84 -25.74
C LEU A 221 3.07 -10.15 -24.36
N LEU A 222 3.83 -9.92 -23.29
CA LEU A 222 3.35 -10.09 -21.92
C LEU A 222 2.44 -8.92 -21.55
N ARG A 223 1.15 -9.20 -21.33
CA ARG A 223 0.10 -8.18 -21.08
C ARG A 223 -0.35 -8.10 -19.64
N GLU A 224 -0.25 -9.20 -18.90
CA GLU A 224 -0.66 -9.23 -17.51
C GLU A 224 0.25 -10.20 -16.73
N ILE A 225 0.65 -9.77 -15.53
CA ILE A 225 1.39 -10.57 -14.58
C ILE A 225 0.59 -10.55 -13.28
N ARG A 226 0.12 -11.72 -12.82
CA ARG A 226 -0.59 -11.84 -11.55
C ARG A 226 0.12 -12.80 -10.62
N LEU A 227 0.46 -12.37 -9.42
CA LEU A 227 0.83 -13.30 -8.35
C LEU A 227 -0.44 -14.01 -7.87
N ILE A 228 -0.55 -15.32 -8.11
CA ILE A 228 -1.74 -16.12 -7.78
C ILE A 228 -1.55 -16.98 -6.54
N ASP A 229 -0.31 -17.28 -6.16
CA ASP A 229 -0.01 -18.03 -4.94
C ASP A 229 1.32 -17.59 -4.30
N LEU A 230 1.34 -17.57 -2.97
CA LEU A 230 2.52 -17.37 -2.14
C LEU A 230 2.48 -18.39 -1.02
N TYR A 231 3.45 -19.30 -1.02
CA TYR A 231 3.54 -20.37 -0.04
C TYR A 231 4.85 -20.33 0.73
N THR A 232 4.73 -20.45 2.05
CA THR A 232 5.83 -20.57 3.00
C THR A 232 5.59 -21.80 3.87
N GLY A 233 6.55 -22.72 3.91
CA GLY A 233 6.46 -23.94 4.71
C GLY A 233 7.15 -25.13 4.04
N PRO A 234 7.28 -26.27 4.73
CA PRO A 234 7.89 -27.47 4.15
C PRO A 234 7.16 -27.89 2.86
N PRO A 235 7.87 -28.25 1.77
CA PRO A 235 9.31 -28.52 1.67
C PRO A 235 10.18 -27.31 1.29
N ILE A 236 9.67 -26.08 1.34
CA ILE A 236 10.45 -24.88 1.01
C ILE A 236 11.47 -24.63 2.13
N GLU A 237 12.73 -24.45 1.73
CA GLU A 237 13.84 -24.13 2.62
C GLU A 237 13.57 -22.85 3.43
N GLU A 238 14.07 -22.82 4.66
CA GLU A 238 13.99 -21.64 5.51
C GLU A 238 14.63 -20.42 4.82
N GLY A 239 14.04 -19.23 5.02
CA GLY A 239 14.50 -18.02 4.35
C GLY A 239 14.01 -17.85 2.89
N LYS A 240 13.30 -18.84 2.34
CA LYS A 240 12.71 -18.79 0.99
C LYS A 240 11.19 -18.91 1.00
N ARG A 241 10.58 -18.58 -0.13
CA ARG A 241 9.15 -18.73 -0.40
C ARG A 241 8.91 -19.22 -1.83
N SER A 242 7.84 -19.98 -2.03
CA SER A 242 7.34 -20.31 -3.36
C SER A 242 6.38 -19.22 -3.81
N LEU A 243 6.54 -18.74 -5.04
CA LEU A 243 5.69 -17.75 -5.69
C LEU A 243 5.19 -18.34 -7.00
N THR A 244 3.89 -18.26 -7.25
CA THR A 244 3.29 -18.68 -8.53
C THR A 244 2.67 -17.48 -9.20
N TYR A 245 3.13 -17.22 -10.43
CA TYR A 245 2.62 -16.16 -11.27
C TYR A 245 1.79 -16.72 -12.41
N SER A 246 0.72 -16.04 -12.77
CA SER A 246 -0.04 -16.28 -13.99
C SER A 246 0.29 -15.18 -15.00
N LEU A 247 0.82 -15.57 -16.15
CA LEU A 247 1.36 -14.69 -17.18
C LEU A 247 0.47 -14.74 -18.42
N LEU A 248 -0.15 -13.62 -18.79
CA LEU A 248 -1.00 -13.52 -19.98
C LEU A 248 -0.19 -13.01 -21.17
N TYR A 249 -0.06 -13.83 -22.20
CA TYR A 249 0.56 -13.47 -23.47
C TYR A 249 -0.50 -13.15 -24.53
N ARG A 250 -0.34 -12.03 -25.24
CA ARG A 250 -1.23 -11.65 -26.34
C ARG A 250 -0.55 -10.68 -27.31
N ALA A 251 -0.78 -10.91 -28.60
CA ALA A 251 -0.46 -9.97 -29.67
C ALA A 251 -1.69 -9.13 -30.06
N ASP A 252 -1.45 -7.91 -30.55
CA ASP A 252 -2.52 -6.96 -30.91
C ASP A 252 -3.03 -7.14 -32.36
N ASP A 253 -2.31 -7.94 -33.15
CA ASP A 253 -2.45 -8.09 -34.60
C ASP A 253 -2.72 -9.54 -35.07
N ARG A 254 -2.52 -10.54 -34.21
CA ARG A 254 -2.76 -11.95 -34.52
C ARG A 254 -3.06 -12.80 -33.29
N THR A 255 -3.60 -13.99 -33.51
CA THR A 255 -3.63 -15.06 -32.51
C THR A 255 -2.23 -15.66 -32.40
N LEU A 256 -1.72 -15.79 -31.16
CA LEU A 256 -0.46 -16.47 -30.91
C LEU A 256 -0.64 -17.99 -30.97
N THR A 257 0.31 -18.71 -31.58
CA THR A 257 0.34 -20.17 -31.48
C THR A 257 0.92 -20.63 -30.15
N ASP A 258 0.65 -21.88 -29.76
CA ASP A 258 1.22 -22.43 -28.53
C ASP A 258 2.76 -22.49 -28.59
N GLU A 259 3.33 -22.74 -29.77
CA GLU A 259 4.79 -22.74 -29.97
C GLU A 259 5.41 -21.35 -29.80
N GLU A 260 4.76 -20.29 -30.33
CA GLU A 260 5.22 -18.91 -30.13
C GLU A 260 5.22 -18.53 -28.64
N VAL A 261 4.15 -18.91 -27.92
CA VAL A 261 4.03 -18.64 -26.48
C VAL A 261 5.09 -19.42 -25.71
N GLU A 262 5.32 -20.69 -26.05
CA GLU A 262 6.33 -21.52 -25.39
C GLU A 262 7.74 -20.98 -25.58
N GLU A 263 8.07 -20.48 -26.78
CA GLU A 263 9.39 -19.88 -27.06
C GLU A 263 9.62 -18.60 -26.24
N VAL A 264 8.62 -17.72 -26.14
CA VAL A 264 8.70 -16.48 -25.36
C VAL A 264 8.75 -16.81 -23.86
N HIS A 265 7.92 -17.74 -23.41
CA HIS A 265 7.87 -18.17 -22.01
C HIS A 265 9.20 -18.81 -21.58
N GLY A 266 9.74 -19.72 -22.39
CA GLY A 266 11.03 -20.36 -22.13
C GLY A 266 12.16 -19.35 -22.01
N ARG A 267 12.24 -18.38 -22.94
CA ARG A 267 13.23 -17.29 -22.88
C ARG A 267 13.07 -16.43 -21.62
N LEU A 268 11.84 -16.06 -21.26
CA LEU A 268 11.55 -15.31 -20.04
C LEU A 268 12.06 -16.07 -18.80
N VAL A 269 11.73 -17.36 -18.70
CA VAL A 269 12.15 -18.25 -17.61
C VAL A 269 13.67 -18.32 -17.50
N GLU A 270 14.36 -18.59 -18.61
CA GLU A 270 15.82 -18.67 -18.64
C GLU A 270 16.49 -17.36 -18.22
N GLU A 271 15.98 -16.21 -18.69
CA GLU A 271 16.54 -14.90 -18.34
C GLU A 271 16.24 -14.50 -16.89
N LEU A 272 15.08 -14.88 -16.34
CA LEU A 272 14.77 -14.65 -14.94
C LEU A 272 15.73 -15.42 -14.02
N GLU A 273 16.04 -16.69 -14.33
CA GLU A 273 17.01 -17.49 -13.56
C GLU A 273 18.44 -16.95 -13.65
N LYS A 274 18.81 -16.29 -14.77
CA LYS A 274 20.11 -15.62 -14.91
C LYS A 274 20.20 -14.32 -14.12
N ARG A 275 19.12 -13.53 -14.07
CA ARG A 275 19.12 -12.17 -13.50
C ARG A 275 18.78 -12.14 -12.01
N LEU A 276 18.01 -13.11 -11.52
CA LEU A 276 17.50 -13.12 -10.16
C LEU A 276 17.93 -14.40 -9.42
N PRO A 277 18.13 -14.33 -8.10
CA PRO A 277 18.46 -15.50 -7.29
C PRO A 277 17.21 -16.38 -7.04
N ILE A 278 16.66 -16.96 -8.11
CA ILE A 278 15.45 -17.79 -8.08
C ILE A 278 15.73 -19.21 -8.57
N THR A 279 14.82 -20.13 -8.28
CA THR A 279 14.82 -21.48 -8.87
C THR A 279 13.43 -21.80 -9.37
N VAL A 280 13.29 -22.01 -10.67
CA VAL A 280 11.99 -22.28 -11.28
C VAL A 280 11.58 -23.73 -11.00
N ARG A 281 10.31 -23.91 -10.63
CA ARG A 281 9.71 -25.21 -10.36
C ARG A 281 9.03 -25.66 -11.66
N ARG A 282 9.61 -26.66 -12.31
CA ARG A 282 9.06 -27.32 -13.48
C ARG A 282 8.13 -28.46 -13.08
#